data_AF-A0A7V3T594-F1
#
_entry.id   AF-A0A7V3T594-F1
#
_cell.length_a   1.000
_cell.length_b   1.000
_cell.length_c   1.000
_cell.angle_alpha   90.00
_cell.angle_beta   90.00
_cell.angle_gamma   90.00
#
_symmetry.space_group_name_H-M   'P 1'
#
loop_
_entity.id
_entity.type
_entity.pdbx_description
1 polymer ?
#
loop_
_entity_poly.entity_id
_entity_poly.type
_entity_poly.pdbx_seq_one_letter_code
_entity_poly.pdbx_strand_id
1 'polypeptide(L)'
;MAMGRWSGYAWAGFEQSCGSRSPSPKVPPTWDAISALITRGLSSAPPKRTTAPETNLNTDKPTKPNHSMKTFAAILTTVFALGLHSSPVFGQAQPDRPARPVGQRPGPGAGPRRGVDRSSFFPAKTLPKDDREKAILEVLEDMDRNQRRGSMSVPVDDGRLLRILTESIGAKHVVEVGTSIGYSSLWFALALERTGGKLTTFEIDPQRAATARSNFKRAGVDKIITLIEGDAHKEVARVTEPIDLLFLDADKEGYLDYLQQLLPKVRPGGLIVAHNIDEQLADPRFIKAITSDPQLESLLVNAGASGISVSVKKR
;
A
#
# COMPACT_ATOMS: atom_id res chain seq x y z
N MET A 1 39.74 -21.60 47.35
CA MET A 1 40.75 -22.58 46.87
C MET A 1 40.10 -23.96 46.85
N ALA A 2 39.80 -24.48 45.67
CA ALA A 2 39.70 -25.91 45.38
C ALA A 2 39.68 -26.05 43.86
N MET A 3 40.81 -26.52 43.32
CA MET A 3 41.04 -26.82 41.91
C MET A 3 40.35 -28.14 41.53
N GLY A 4 39.87 -28.21 40.30
CA GLY A 4 39.54 -29.47 39.61
C GLY A 4 39.66 -29.24 38.11
N ARG A 5 40.74 -29.75 37.51
CA ARG A 5 41.12 -29.66 36.10
C ARG A 5 41.23 -31.09 35.54
N TRP A 6 41.31 -31.20 34.21
CA TRP A 6 41.56 -32.38 33.34
C TRP A 6 40.30 -33.13 32.88
N SER A 7 40.12 -33.62 31.65
CA SER A 7 40.80 -33.59 30.33
C SER A 7 39.78 -34.18 29.33
N GLY A 8 39.55 -33.68 28.11
CA GLY A 8 40.43 -33.85 26.95
C GLY A 8 40.50 -35.30 26.45
N TYR A 9 39.68 -35.70 25.46
CA TYR A 9 40.00 -36.75 24.48
C TYR A 9 39.20 -36.58 23.18
N ALA A 10 39.93 -36.57 22.08
CA ALA A 10 39.46 -36.75 20.71
C ALA A 10 40.13 -38.03 20.17
N TRP A 11 39.41 -38.86 19.41
CA TRP A 11 39.76 -39.31 18.05
C TRP A 11 38.91 -40.50 17.54
N ALA A 12 38.46 -40.33 16.29
CA ALA A 12 38.22 -41.25 15.17
C ALA A 12 37.59 -42.65 15.29
N GLY A 13 36.66 -42.89 14.35
CA GLY A 13 36.93 -43.82 13.25
C GLY A 13 35.97 -45.00 13.14
N PHE A 14 35.05 -44.95 12.17
CA PHE A 14 34.65 -46.14 11.41
C PHE A 14 34.06 -45.75 10.04
N GLU A 15 34.77 -46.12 8.99
CA GLU A 15 34.28 -46.17 7.60
C GLU A 15 33.34 -47.36 7.42
N GLN A 16 32.24 -47.16 6.68
CA GLN A 16 31.73 -48.19 5.78
C GLN A 16 30.96 -47.54 4.63
N SER A 17 31.41 -47.82 3.41
CA SER A 17 30.82 -47.40 2.15
C SER A 17 29.61 -48.27 1.80
N CYS A 18 28.55 -47.65 1.29
CA CYS A 18 27.64 -48.29 0.33
C CYS A 18 26.99 -47.20 -0.52
N GLY A 19 27.19 -47.26 -1.84
CA GLY A 19 26.80 -46.22 -2.78
C GLY A 19 25.29 -46.19 -3.07
N SER A 20 24.78 -44.98 -3.27
CA SER A 20 23.64 -44.73 -4.15
C SER A 20 23.79 -43.32 -4.73
N ARG A 21 23.68 -43.20 -6.07
CA ARG A 21 23.73 -41.91 -6.78
C ARG A 21 22.44 -41.14 -6.50
N SER A 22 22.55 -39.97 -5.87
CA SER A 22 21.49 -38.96 -5.83
C SER A 22 21.66 -37.97 -6.99
N PRO A 23 20.58 -37.51 -7.64
CA PRO A 23 20.67 -36.50 -8.69
C PRO A 23 20.94 -35.12 -8.06
N SER A 24 21.89 -34.38 -8.63
CA SER A 24 22.23 -33.00 -8.27
C SER A 24 21.02 -32.06 -8.41
N PRO A 25 20.77 -31.14 -7.45
CA PRO A 25 19.72 -30.14 -7.60
C PRO A 25 20.10 -29.15 -8.71
N LYS A 26 19.21 -28.96 -9.68
CA LYS A 26 19.34 -27.92 -10.71
C LYS A 26 19.18 -26.55 -10.06
N VAL A 27 20.25 -25.76 -10.05
CA VAL A 27 20.23 -24.35 -9.64
C VAL A 27 19.45 -23.55 -10.69
N PRO A 28 18.44 -22.73 -10.33
CA PRO A 28 17.77 -21.85 -11.29
C PRO A 28 18.72 -20.71 -11.73
N PRO A 29 18.58 -20.20 -12.96
CA PRO A 29 19.49 -19.19 -13.49
C PRO A 29 19.44 -17.90 -12.66
N THR A 30 20.60 -17.27 -12.48
CA THR A 30 20.74 -15.96 -11.82
C THR A 30 20.15 -14.85 -12.70
N TRP A 31 19.77 -13.73 -12.08
CA TRP A 31 19.21 -12.54 -12.74
C TRP A 31 20.08 -12.03 -13.91
N ASP A 32 21.40 -12.22 -13.84
CA ASP A 32 22.34 -11.82 -14.90
C ASP A 32 22.14 -12.60 -16.21
N ALA A 33 21.76 -13.88 -16.12
CA ALA A 33 21.50 -14.72 -17.30
C ALA A 33 20.18 -14.34 -18.00
N ILE A 34 19.19 -13.86 -17.24
CA ILE A 34 17.91 -13.38 -17.78
C ILE A 34 18.10 -12.02 -18.46
N SER A 35 18.87 -11.11 -17.86
CA SER A 35 19.18 -9.80 -18.48
C SER A 35 19.95 -9.94 -19.79
N ALA A 36 20.93 -10.85 -19.87
CA ALA A 36 21.72 -11.07 -21.09
C ALA A 36 20.89 -11.57 -22.28
N LEU A 37 19.80 -12.32 -22.03
CA LEU A 37 18.90 -12.80 -23.07
C LEU A 37 18.03 -11.66 -23.65
N ILE A 38 17.62 -10.72 -22.79
CA ILE A 38 16.79 -9.57 -23.18
C ILE A 38 17.63 -8.56 -23.98
N THR A 39 18.88 -8.32 -23.58
CA THR A 39 19.77 -7.37 -24.29
C THR A 39 20.14 -7.87 -25.70
N ARG A 40 20.23 -9.19 -25.92
CA ARG A 40 20.50 -9.76 -27.26
C ARG A 40 19.31 -9.71 -28.22
N GLY A 41 18.08 -9.52 -27.73
CA GLY A 41 16.87 -9.43 -28.56
C GLY A 41 16.57 -8.04 -29.13
N LEU A 42 17.25 -6.99 -28.66
CA LEU A 42 16.92 -5.59 -28.99
C LEU A 42 17.93 -4.89 -29.91
N SER A 43 18.99 -5.58 -30.37
CA SER A 43 19.99 -5.00 -31.27
C SER A 43 19.82 -5.48 -32.71
N SER A 44 18.86 -4.91 -33.44
CA SER A 44 18.95 -4.78 -34.89
C SER A 44 18.38 -3.42 -35.32
N ALA A 45 19.27 -2.44 -35.51
CA ALA A 45 18.93 -1.15 -36.10
C ALA A 45 18.96 -1.26 -37.64
N PRO A 46 17.97 -0.75 -38.38
CA PRO A 46 18.02 -0.71 -39.84
C PRO A 46 18.94 0.43 -40.33
N PRO A 47 19.58 0.30 -41.51
CA PRO A 47 20.53 1.30 -42.01
C PRO A 47 19.83 2.58 -42.49
N LYS A 48 20.48 3.72 -42.24
CA LYS A 48 20.08 5.06 -42.69
C LYS A 48 20.09 5.16 -44.23
N ARG A 49 19.01 5.70 -44.83
CA ARG A 49 19.00 6.19 -46.22
C ARG A 49 19.06 7.71 -46.25
N THR A 50 19.99 8.20 -47.05
CA THR A 50 20.23 9.60 -47.43
C THR A 50 19.16 10.15 -48.38
N THR A 51 18.91 11.45 -48.26
CA THR A 51 17.88 12.27 -48.92
C THR A 51 18.30 12.85 -50.28
N ALA A 52 17.35 12.97 -51.24
CA ALA A 52 17.02 14.12 -52.11
C ALA A 52 16.26 13.68 -53.40
N PRO A 53 15.57 14.57 -54.16
CA PRO A 53 14.47 15.46 -53.80
C PRO A 53 13.18 15.21 -54.65
N GLU A 54 12.17 16.06 -54.43
CA GLU A 54 10.75 16.04 -54.83
C GLU A 54 10.40 15.88 -56.32
N THR A 55 9.23 15.26 -56.60
CA THR A 55 8.28 15.69 -57.64
C THR A 55 6.83 15.30 -57.28
N ASN A 56 5.92 16.28 -57.34
CA ASN A 56 4.46 16.12 -57.24
C ASN A 56 3.87 15.35 -58.42
N LEU A 57 2.80 14.57 -58.20
CA LEU A 57 1.63 14.47 -59.09
C LEU A 57 0.50 13.66 -58.43
N ASN A 58 -0.68 14.26 -58.46
CA ASN A 58 -1.96 13.79 -57.95
C ASN A 58 -2.75 13.14 -59.10
N THR A 59 -3.31 11.93 -58.93
CA THR A 59 -4.55 11.46 -59.59
C THR A 59 -5.09 10.17 -58.96
N ASP A 60 -6.39 10.18 -58.66
CA ASP A 60 -7.25 9.08 -58.20
C ASP A 60 -7.43 7.92 -59.21
N LYS A 61 -7.40 6.66 -58.72
CA LYS A 61 -8.49 5.64 -58.87
C LYS A 61 -8.13 4.28 -58.21
N PRO A 62 -9.13 3.45 -57.85
CA PRO A 62 -9.00 2.43 -56.81
C PRO A 62 -8.63 1.03 -57.35
N THR A 63 -7.86 0.26 -56.57
CA THR A 63 -7.59 -1.16 -56.80
C THR A 63 -7.92 -2.02 -55.59
N LYS A 64 -8.55 -3.16 -55.89
CA LYS A 64 -9.12 -4.21 -55.02
C LYS A 64 -8.13 -4.83 -54.00
N PRO A 65 -8.64 -5.51 -52.94
CA PRO A 65 -7.84 -5.93 -51.79
C PRO A 65 -7.20 -7.30 -52.00
N ASN A 66 -5.95 -7.46 -51.57
CA ASN A 66 -5.29 -8.78 -51.49
C ASN A 66 -4.70 -9.03 -50.10
N HIS A 67 -4.80 -10.31 -49.73
CA HIS A 67 -4.59 -10.94 -48.44
C HIS A 67 -3.18 -10.79 -47.85
N SER A 68 -3.08 -10.59 -46.53
CA SER A 68 -2.24 -11.41 -45.62
C SER A 68 -2.41 -10.95 -44.16
N MET A 69 -3.41 -11.49 -43.48
CA MET A 69 -3.48 -11.56 -42.01
C MET A 69 -3.02 -12.96 -41.60
N LYS A 70 -1.94 -13.05 -40.83
CA LYS A 70 -1.42 -14.17 -39.99
C LYS A 70 0.07 -13.86 -39.78
N THR A 71 0.56 -13.41 -38.63
CA THR A 71 1.01 -14.18 -37.46
C THR A 71 1.64 -13.11 -36.53
N PHE A 72 1.27 -12.87 -35.27
CA PHE A 72 1.64 -13.64 -34.07
C PHE A 72 0.84 -13.06 -32.87
N ALA A 73 -0.25 -13.72 -32.51
CA ALA A 73 -0.86 -13.65 -31.18
C ALA A 73 -0.83 -15.09 -30.65
N ALA A 74 0.17 -15.41 -29.84
CA ALA A 74 0.39 -16.78 -29.35
C ALA A 74 1.21 -16.80 -28.05
N ILE A 75 0.69 -16.23 -26.95
CA ILE A 75 0.99 -16.70 -25.58
C ILE A 75 -0.25 -16.45 -24.70
N LEU A 76 -1.28 -17.27 -24.90
CA LEU A 76 -2.24 -17.65 -23.86
C LEU A 76 -3.02 -18.84 -24.41
N THR A 77 -3.21 -19.88 -23.61
CA THR A 77 -3.86 -21.18 -23.94
C THR A 77 -2.90 -22.33 -24.29
N THR A 78 -2.18 -22.84 -23.29
CA THR A 78 -1.75 -24.25 -23.25
C THR A 78 -1.66 -24.76 -21.81
N VAL A 79 -2.82 -24.92 -21.15
CA VAL A 79 -3.06 -26.01 -20.19
C VAL A 79 -4.55 -26.35 -20.23
N PHE A 80 -5.01 -26.95 -21.32
CA PHE A 80 -6.25 -27.71 -21.32
C PHE A 80 -6.11 -28.85 -22.33
N ALA A 81 -6.51 -30.05 -21.89
CA ALA A 81 -6.57 -31.31 -22.63
C ALA A 81 -5.26 -32.13 -22.77
N LEU A 82 -4.95 -32.91 -21.74
CA LEU A 82 -4.60 -34.33 -21.89
C LEU A 82 -4.78 -35.04 -20.54
N GLY A 83 -5.68 -36.02 -20.49
CA GLY A 83 -5.72 -36.99 -19.38
C GLY A 83 -7.07 -37.26 -18.74
N LEU A 84 -8.08 -37.67 -19.52
CA LEU A 84 -9.17 -38.50 -19.01
C LEU A 84 -8.61 -39.90 -18.69
N HIS A 85 -8.78 -40.37 -17.45
CA HIS A 85 -8.94 -41.79 -17.13
C HIS A 85 -10.03 -41.93 -16.07
N SER A 86 -11.00 -42.77 -16.42
CA SER A 86 -12.26 -43.03 -15.74
C SER A 86 -12.09 -44.04 -14.60
N SER A 87 -12.82 -43.89 -13.50
CA SER A 87 -13.76 -44.89 -12.98
C SER A 87 -14.52 -44.39 -11.73
N PRO A 88 -15.73 -44.95 -11.45
CA PRO A 88 -16.79 -44.26 -10.73
C PRO A 88 -16.91 -44.72 -9.26
N VAL A 89 -17.36 -43.84 -8.37
CA VAL A 89 -17.91 -44.26 -7.06
C VAL A 89 -19.12 -43.40 -6.69
N PHE A 90 -20.28 -44.04 -6.80
CA PHE A 90 -21.46 -43.97 -5.94
C PHE A 90 -21.77 -42.67 -5.19
N GLY A 91 -22.92 -42.09 -5.54
CA GLY A 91 -23.65 -41.17 -4.66
C GLY A 91 -24.03 -41.85 -3.35
N GLN A 92 -23.68 -41.21 -2.24
CA GLN A 92 -24.32 -41.46 -0.96
C GLN A 92 -25.27 -40.31 -0.66
N ALA A 93 -26.54 -40.66 -0.50
CA ALA A 93 -27.57 -39.83 0.09
C ALA A 93 -27.12 -39.39 1.48
N GLN A 94 -27.24 -38.09 1.78
CA GLN A 94 -27.12 -37.58 3.15
C GLN A 94 -28.30 -38.12 3.97
N PRO A 95 -28.07 -38.68 5.17
CA PRO A 95 -29.16 -39.04 6.05
C PRO A 95 -29.83 -37.78 6.63
N ASP A 96 -31.16 -37.82 6.68
CA ASP A 96 -32.03 -36.79 7.23
C ASP A 96 -31.56 -36.29 8.61
N ARG A 97 -31.42 -34.97 8.76
CA ARG A 97 -31.25 -34.34 10.07
C ARG A 97 -32.61 -34.33 10.79
N PRO A 98 -32.70 -34.76 12.05
CA PRO A 98 -33.95 -34.67 12.80
C PRO A 98 -34.34 -33.20 13.04
N ALA A 99 -35.63 -32.92 12.88
CA ALA A 99 -36.23 -31.62 13.14
C ALA A 99 -35.99 -31.19 14.60
N ARG A 100 -35.59 -29.93 14.80
CA ARG A 100 -35.48 -29.33 16.15
C ARG A 100 -36.87 -29.13 16.75
N PRO A 101 -37.08 -29.41 18.05
CA PRO A 101 -38.35 -29.17 18.70
C PRO A 101 -38.65 -27.66 18.78
N VAL A 102 -39.87 -27.31 18.40
CA VAL A 102 -40.44 -25.96 18.53
C VAL A 102 -40.75 -25.72 20.01
N GLY A 103 -40.11 -24.71 20.60
CA GLY A 103 -40.48 -24.21 21.91
C GLY A 103 -39.31 -23.80 22.81
N GLN A 104 -38.69 -22.66 22.52
CA GLN A 104 -38.04 -21.81 23.52
C GLN A 104 -37.88 -20.41 22.92
N ARG A 105 -38.60 -19.43 23.48
CA ARG A 105 -38.48 -18.02 23.12
C ARG A 105 -37.10 -17.50 23.57
N PRO A 106 -36.27 -16.92 22.70
CA PRO A 106 -35.08 -16.21 23.14
C PRO A 106 -35.51 -14.91 23.84
N GLY A 107 -34.98 -14.66 25.04
CA GLY A 107 -35.12 -13.37 25.74
C GLY A 107 -34.51 -12.21 24.95
N PRO A 108 -34.74 -10.95 25.37
CA PRO A 108 -34.36 -9.78 24.59
C PRO A 108 -32.85 -9.79 24.37
N GLY A 109 -32.49 -9.86 23.09
CA GLY A 109 -31.12 -10.03 22.63
C GLY A 109 -30.24 -8.89 23.14
N ALA A 110 -29.12 -9.28 23.76
CA ALA A 110 -27.93 -8.45 23.74
C ALA A 110 -27.64 -8.10 22.28
N GLY A 111 -27.81 -6.84 21.92
CA GLY A 111 -27.44 -6.33 20.60
C GLY A 111 -25.98 -6.64 20.29
N PRO A 112 -25.56 -6.54 19.02
CA PRO A 112 -24.19 -6.79 18.64
C PRO A 112 -23.28 -5.90 19.49
N ARG A 113 -22.33 -6.50 20.20
CA ARG A 113 -21.30 -5.77 20.94
C ARG A 113 -20.58 -4.85 19.94
N ARG A 114 -20.82 -3.53 20.00
CA ARG A 114 -19.96 -2.54 19.37
C ARG A 114 -18.60 -2.67 20.04
N GLY A 115 -17.62 -3.12 19.27
CA GLY A 115 -16.29 -3.45 19.77
C GLY A 115 -15.78 -4.74 19.17
N VAL A 116 -15.89 -4.90 17.84
CA VAL A 116 -14.91 -5.75 17.17
C VAL A 116 -13.69 -4.84 17.02
N ASP A 117 -12.78 -4.92 17.98
CA ASP A 117 -11.39 -4.59 17.71
C ASP A 117 -10.97 -5.53 16.58
N ARG A 118 -11.09 -5.06 15.34
CA ARG A 118 -10.59 -5.75 14.16
C ARG A 118 -9.08 -5.53 14.16
N SER A 119 -8.42 -6.04 15.19
CA SER A 119 -6.97 -6.19 15.25
C SER A 119 -6.52 -6.75 13.90
N SER A 120 -5.54 -6.11 13.28
CA SER A 120 -4.96 -6.49 12.00
C SER A 120 -5.01 -8.01 11.78
N PHE A 121 -5.57 -8.45 10.64
CA PHE A 121 -5.49 -9.86 10.26
C PHE A 121 -4.03 -10.35 10.17
N PHE A 122 -3.08 -9.42 10.03
CA PHE A 122 -1.65 -9.66 10.08
C PHE A 122 -1.10 -9.35 11.49
N PRO A 123 -0.87 -10.36 12.35
CA PRO A 123 -0.35 -10.15 13.70
C PRO A 123 1.11 -9.70 13.71
N ALA A 124 1.81 -9.79 12.57
CA ALA A 124 3.20 -9.41 12.46
C ALA A 124 3.36 -7.89 12.59
N LYS A 125 4.36 -7.47 13.39
CA LYS A 125 4.80 -6.08 13.48
C LYS A 125 5.52 -5.64 12.21
N THR A 126 5.55 -4.33 11.98
CA THR A 126 6.36 -3.76 10.89
C THR A 126 7.82 -3.94 11.25
N LEU A 127 8.61 -4.53 10.35
CA LEU A 127 10.03 -4.77 10.57
C LEU A 127 10.85 -3.64 9.96
N PRO A 128 11.87 -3.11 10.65
CA PRO A 128 12.75 -2.10 10.10
C PRO A 128 13.66 -2.67 9.02
N LYS A 129 13.93 -1.87 7.98
CA LYS A 129 14.97 -2.16 6.98
C LYS A 129 16.38 -1.78 7.45
N ASP A 130 16.50 -0.69 8.20
CA ASP A 130 17.75 -0.13 8.72
C ASP A 130 17.55 0.56 10.09
N ASP A 131 18.65 1.02 10.70
CA ASP A 131 18.63 1.66 12.03
C ASP A 131 17.80 2.95 12.04
N ARG A 132 17.72 3.63 10.90
CA ARG A 132 16.96 4.87 10.78
C ARG A 132 15.47 4.61 10.87
N GLU A 133 14.99 3.63 10.11
CA GLU A 133 13.62 3.16 10.16
C GLU A 133 13.28 2.54 11.52
N LYS A 134 14.23 1.81 12.12
CA LYS A 134 14.09 1.27 13.48
C LYS A 134 13.80 2.37 14.50
N ALA A 135 14.54 3.49 14.45
CA ALA A 135 14.33 4.61 15.37
C ALA A 135 12.93 5.21 15.26
N ILE A 136 12.39 5.35 14.04
CA ILE A 136 11.02 5.86 13.83
C ILE A 136 9.98 4.85 14.34
N LEU A 137 10.16 3.56 14.03
CA LEU A 137 9.26 2.50 14.49
C LEU A 137 9.24 2.36 16.02
N GLU A 138 10.38 2.53 16.70
CA GLU A 138 10.43 2.52 18.17
C GLU A 138 9.60 3.65 18.79
N VAL A 139 9.58 4.84 18.16
CA VAL A 139 8.72 5.94 18.60
C VAL A 139 7.25 5.64 18.34
N LEU A 140 6.90 5.07 17.18
CA LEU A 140 5.53 4.62 16.89
C LEU A 140 5.05 3.56 17.91
N GLU A 141 5.88 2.57 18.25
CA GLU A 141 5.55 1.56 19.26
C GLU A 141 5.41 2.15 20.67
N ASP A 142 6.23 3.13 21.01
CA ASP A 142 6.10 3.87 22.27
C ASP A 142 4.80 4.66 22.31
N MET A 143 4.45 5.37 21.23
CA MET A 143 3.20 6.10 21.11
C MET A 143 2.02 5.15 21.30
N ASP A 144 1.98 4.01 20.60
CA ASP A 144 0.89 3.02 20.70
C ASP A 144 0.74 2.45 22.12
N ARG A 145 1.84 2.16 22.81
CA ARG A 145 1.78 1.67 24.20
C ARG A 145 1.32 2.74 25.19
N ASN A 146 1.68 3.99 24.94
CA ASN A 146 1.43 5.11 25.84
C ASN A 146 0.25 5.98 25.40
N GLN A 147 -0.51 5.55 24.39
CA GLN A 147 -1.73 6.21 23.94
C GLN A 147 -2.68 6.34 25.14
N ARG A 148 -2.79 7.56 25.68
CA ARG A 148 -3.78 7.87 26.71
C ARG A 148 -5.15 7.67 26.09
N ARG A 149 -6.12 7.13 26.86
CA ARG A 149 -7.53 7.13 26.44
C ARG A 149 -7.91 8.52 25.91
N GLY A 150 -8.23 8.62 24.62
CA GLY A 150 -8.53 9.88 23.93
C GLY A 150 -7.50 10.34 22.89
N SER A 151 -6.37 9.65 22.69
CA SER A 151 -5.54 9.86 21.50
C SER A 151 -6.28 9.38 20.25
N MET A 152 -6.68 10.33 19.39
CA MET A 152 -7.37 10.07 18.11
C MET A 152 -6.34 9.74 17.02
N SER A 153 -5.50 8.74 17.24
CA SER A 153 -4.53 8.30 16.24
C SER A 153 -5.14 7.28 15.30
N VAL A 154 -4.72 7.30 14.04
CA VAL A 154 -5.10 6.26 13.07
C VAL A 154 -4.69 4.87 13.57
N PRO A 155 -5.45 3.81 13.28
CA PRO A 155 -5.01 2.43 13.48
C PRO A 155 -3.66 2.15 12.79
N VAL A 156 -2.89 1.20 13.36
CA VAL A 156 -1.59 0.78 12.81
C VAL A 156 -1.67 0.40 11.33
N ASP A 157 -2.73 -0.30 10.93
CA ASP A 157 -2.92 -0.74 9.54
C ASP A 157 -3.20 0.42 8.59
N ASP A 158 -3.90 1.46 9.06
CA ASP A 158 -4.11 2.67 8.27
C ASP A 158 -2.78 3.42 8.12
N GLY A 159 -1.96 3.50 9.18
CA GLY A 159 -0.59 4.01 9.08
C GLY A 159 0.29 3.25 8.06
N ARG A 160 0.22 1.92 8.04
CA ARG A 160 0.90 1.09 7.04
C ARG A 160 0.43 1.39 5.62
N LEU A 161 -0.88 1.54 5.42
CA LEU A 161 -1.45 1.91 4.13
C LEU A 161 -0.91 3.28 3.68
N LEU A 162 -0.88 4.28 4.57
CA LEU A 162 -0.33 5.61 4.28
C LEU A 162 1.12 5.53 3.80
N ARG A 163 1.97 4.75 4.49
CA ARG A 163 3.35 4.50 4.06
C ARG A 163 3.40 3.87 2.67
N ILE A 164 2.64 2.79 2.44
CA ILE A 164 2.63 2.05 1.16
C ILE A 164 2.23 2.98 0.01
N LEU A 165 1.14 3.73 0.16
CA LEU A 165 0.65 4.65 -0.87
C LEU A 165 1.70 5.73 -1.19
N THR A 166 2.30 6.32 -0.16
CA THR A 166 3.29 7.39 -0.28
C THR A 166 4.55 6.93 -1.02
N GLU A 167 5.11 5.77 -0.64
CA GLU A 167 6.27 5.19 -1.33
C GLU A 167 5.92 4.76 -2.77
N SER A 168 4.75 4.15 -2.98
CA SER A 168 4.34 3.60 -4.29
C SER A 168 4.20 4.65 -5.38
N ILE A 169 3.74 5.85 -5.03
CA ILE A 169 3.64 6.97 -5.98
C ILE A 169 4.92 7.81 -6.05
N GLY A 170 5.95 7.47 -5.27
CA GLY A 170 7.20 8.24 -5.17
C GLY A 170 7.00 9.67 -4.65
N ALA A 171 6.05 9.87 -3.73
CA ALA A 171 5.64 11.20 -3.27
C ALA A 171 6.82 12.01 -2.72
N LYS A 172 6.93 13.27 -3.12
CA LYS A 172 7.93 14.24 -2.65
C LYS A 172 7.33 15.31 -1.75
N HIS A 173 6.04 15.60 -1.90
CA HIS A 173 5.33 16.56 -1.09
C HIS A 173 3.99 16.00 -0.63
N VAL A 174 3.91 15.71 0.67
CA VAL A 174 2.70 15.26 1.35
C VAL A 174 2.14 16.42 2.16
N VAL A 175 0.82 16.59 2.14
CA VAL A 175 0.11 17.55 2.98
C VAL A 175 -0.87 16.80 3.87
N GLU A 176 -0.84 17.05 5.17
CA GLU A 176 -1.72 16.45 6.17
C GLU A 176 -2.52 17.53 6.90
N VAL A 177 -3.83 17.38 6.95
CA VAL A 177 -4.72 18.23 7.74
C VAL A 177 -5.21 17.43 8.96
N GLY A 178 -4.72 17.80 10.15
CA GLY A 178 -4.94 17.08 11.40
C GLY A 178 -3.71 16.29 11.86
N THR A 179 -2.73 16.97 12.47
CA THR A 179 -1.51 16.31 12.98
C THR A 179 -1.75 15.48 14.23
N SER A 180 -2.62 15.96 15.14
CA SER A 180 -2.74 15.45 16.50
C SER A 180 -1.37 15.40 17.19
N ILE A 181 -1.02 14.29 17.83
CA ILE A 181 0.31 14.05 18.43
C ILE A 181 1.35 13.49 17.43
N GLY A 182 1.05 13.49 16.13
CA GLY A 182 1.99 13.19 15.04
C GLY A 182 2.11 11.73 14.62
N TYR A 183 1.15 10.86 14.96
CA TYR A 183 1.26 9.42 14.71
C TYR A 183 1.26 9.07 13.20
N SER A 184 0.26 9.53 12.45
CA SER A 184 0.19 9.40 10.98
C SER A 184 1.37 10.08 10.29
N SER A 185 1.80 11.24 10.80
CA SER A 185 2.96 11.97 10.29
C SER A 185 4.24 11.15 10.33
N LEU A 186 4.44 10.30 11.35
CA LEU A 186 5.60 9.40 11.43
C LEU A 186 5.51 8.25 10.40
N TRP A 187 4.31 7.76 10.07
CA TRP A 187 4.13 6.81 8.98
C TRP A 187 4.46 7.41 7.62
N PHE A 188 4.10 8.67 7.39
CA PHE A 188 4.55 9.40 6.20
C PHE A 188 6.06 9.60 6.20
N ALA A 189 6.66 9.92 7.35
CA ALA A 189 8.11 10.11 7.46
C ALA A 189 8.90 8.86 7.04
N LEU A 190 8.45 7.66 7.42
CA LEU A 190 9.03 6.39 6.97
C LEU A 190 9.14 6.31 5.43
N ALA A 191 8.07 6.71 4.74
CA ALA A 191 8.04 6.74 3.28
C ALA A 191 8.91 7.86 2.70
N LEU A 192 8.80 9.06 3.27
CA LEU A 192 9.43 10.27 2.75
C LEU A 192 10.95 10.27 2.89
N GLU A 193 11.51 9.55 3.86
CA GLU A 193 12.96 9.31 3.89
C GLU A 193 13.46 8.51 2.70
N ARG A 194 12.63 7.61 2.15
CA ARG A 194 12.99 6.80 0.97
C ARG A 194 12.79 7.55 -0.32
N THR A 195 11.71 8.33 -0.39
CA THR A 195 11.44 9.16 -1.55
C THR A 195 12.26 10.44 -1.54
N GLY A 196 12.90 10.84 -0.44
CA GLY A 196 13.55 12.16 -0.33
C GLY A 196 12.54 13.30 -0.39
N GLY A 197 11.35 13.09 0.19
CA GLY A 197 10.26 14.04 0.24
C GLY A 197 10.14 14.77 1.58
N LYS A 198 9.09 15.59 1.69
CA LYS A 198 8.72 16.35 2.89
C LYS A 198 7.22 16.28 3.17
N LEU A 199 6.88 16.46 4.44
CA LEU A 199 5.53 16.57 4.95
C LEU A 199 5.25 17.98 5.44
N THR A 200 4.13 18.56 5.05
CA THR A 200 3.54 19.75 5.69
C THR A 200 2.29 19.30 6.43
N THR A 201 2.20 19.56 7.73
CA THR A 201 1.06 19.13 8.55
C THR A 201 0.49 20.27 9.39
N PHE A 202 -0.83 20.26 9.64
CA PHE A 202 -1.55 21.32 10.33
C PHE A 202 -2.22 20.83 11.61
N GLU A 203 -2.04 21.57 12.71
CA GLU A 203 -2.67 21.30 14.01
C GLU A 203 -3.11 22.61 14.67
N ILE A 204 -4.35 22.62 15.17
CA ILE A 204 -4.96 23.80 15.80
C ILE A 204 -4.67 23.85 17.31
N ASP A 205 -4.53 22.69 17.97
CA ASP A 205 -4.28 22.62 19.40
C ASP A 205 -2.77 22.75 19.72
N PRO A 206 -2.35 23.80 20.44
CA PRO A 206 -0.94 24.06 20.70
C PRO A 206 -0.27 22.99 21.57
N GLN A 207 -1.02 22.29 22.44
CA GLN A 207 -0.45 21.23 23.30
C GLN A 207 -0.16 19.97 22.49
N ARG A 208 -1.06 19.60 21.58
CA ARG A 208 -0.86 18.52 20.60
C ARG A 208 0.27 18.86 19.65
N ALA A 209 0.31 20.08 19.12
CA ALA A 209 1.39 20.55 18.27
C ALA A 209 2.76 20.46 18.97
N ALA A 210 2.86 20.89 20.23
CA ALA A 210 4.08 20.76 21.02
C ALA A 210 4.49 19.27 21.23
N THR A 211 3.51 18.41 21.50
CA THR A 211 3.73 16.96 21.65
C THR A 211 4.21 16.33 20.34
N ALA A 212 3.58 16.66 19.21
CA ALA A 212 3.97 16.19 17.89
C ALA A 212 5.41 16.61 17.54
N ARG A 213 5.78 17.88 17.77
CA ARG A 213 7.17 18.35 17.59
C ARG A 213 8.17 17.56 18.43
N SER A 214 7.82 17.21 19.67
CA SER A 214 8.65 16.36 20.53
C SER A 214 8.81 14.95 19.93
N ASN A 215 7.73 14.34 19.47
CA ASN A 215 7.77 13.02 18.82
C ASN A 215 8.59 13.04 17.52
N PHE A 216 8.48 14.09 16.70
CA PHE A 216 9.28 14.24 15.49
C PHE A 216 10.78 14.35 15.78
N LYS A 217 11.15 15.10 16.82
CA LYS A 217 12.55 15.20 17.29
C LYS A 217 13.04 13.86 17.83
N ARG A 218 12.24 13.14 18.62
CA ARG A 218 12.58 11.80 19.14
C ARG A 218 12.83 10.79 18.01
N ALA A 219 12.01 10.84 16.96
CA ALA A 219 12.19 10.03 15.75
C ALA A 219 13.30 10.58 14.81
N GLY A 220 13.80 11.79 15.08
CA GLY A 220 14.81 12.51 14.30
C GLY A 220 14.33 12.98 12.92
N VAL A 221 13.03 13.08 12.68
CA VAL A 221 12.41 13.41 11.37
C VAL A 221 11.97 14.88 11.28
N ASP A 222 12.33 15.70 12.27
CA ASP A 222 11.98 17.12 12.35
C ASP A 222 12.49 17.98 11.18
N LYS A 223 13.47 17.48 10.42
CA LYS A 223 13.96 18.14 9.20
C LYS A 223 13.08 17.92 7.96
N ILE A 224 12.28 16.86 7.93
CA ILE A 224 11.41 16.54 6.78
C ILE A 224 9.94 16.81 7.06
N ILE A 225 9.56 17.05 8.33
CA ILE A 225 8.20 17.40 8.74
C ILE A 225 8.14 18.87 9.16
N THR A 226 7.31 19.65 8.46
CA THR A 226 6.96 21.02 8.85
C THR A 226 5.57 21.02 9.47
N LEU A 227 5.50 21.24 10.79
CA LEU A 227 4.23 21.44 11.51
C LEU A 227 3.88 22.93 11.53
N ILE A 228 2.71 23.27 10.98
CA ILE A 228 2.09 24.59 11.03
C ILE A 228 1.01 24.58 12.11
N GLU A 229 1.20 25.42 13.12
CA GLU A 229 0.23 25.56 14.21
C GLU A 229 -0.79 26.64 13.83
N GLY A 230 -2.08 26.30 13.87
CA GLY A 230 -3.16 27.22 13.54
C GLY A 230 -4.39 26.56 12.91
N ASP A 231 -5.36 27.41 12.58
CA ASP A 231 -6.61 27.04 11.93
C ASP A 231 -6.36 26.59 10.49
N ALA A 232 -6.48 25.28 10.23
CA ALA A 232 -6.20 24.71 8.93
C ALA A 232 -7.08 25.30 7.82
N HIS A 233 -8.31 25.74 8.10
CA HIS A 233 -9.18 26.37 7.09
C HIS A 233 -8.57 27.63 6.49
N LYS A 234 -7.66 28.29 7.21
CA LYS A 234 -6.95 29.49 6.75
C LYS A 234 -5.53 29.15 6.29
N GLU A 235 -4.83 28.31 7.04
CA GLU A 235 -3.40 28.08 6.84
C GLU A 235 -3.11 27.24 5.58
N VAL A 236 -4.04 26.37 5.15
CA VAL A 236 -3.88 25.56 3.91
C VAL A 236 -3.82 26.42 2.64
N ALA A 237 -4.30 27.66 2.69
CA ALA A 237 -4.17 28.61 1.59
C ALA A 237 -2.70 28.88 1.24
N ARG A 238 -1.78 28.80 2.23
CA ARG A 238 -0.34 29.05 2.07
C ARG A 238 0.41 27.93 1.35
N VAL A 239 -0.19 26.76 1.18
CA VAL A 239 0.42 25.67 0.40
C VAL A 239 0.46 26.10 -1.07
N THR A 240 1.64 26.32 -1.63
CA THR A 240 1.79 26.72 -3.05
C THR A 240 2.33 25.59 -3.92
N GLU A 241 3.14 24.72 -3.34
CA GLU A 241 3.79 23.63 -4.07
C GLU A 241 2.77 22.53 -4.44
N PRO A 242 2.91 21.90 -5.63
CA PRO A 242 2.08 20.77 -6.01
C PRO A 242 2.08 19.66 -4.96
N ILE A 243 0.92 19.10 -4.69
CA ILE A 243 0.72 18.06 -3.68
C ILE A 243 0.70 16.70 -4.38
N ASP A 244 1.57 15.78 -3.93
CA ASP A 244 1.58 14.40 -4.42
C ASP A 244 0.55 13.54 -3.69
N LEU A 245 0.40 13.76 -2.37
CA LEU A 245 -0.59 13.11 -1.53
C LEU A 245 -1.15 14.11 -0.50
N LEU A 246 -2.47 14.24 -0.49
CA LEU A 246 -3.23 14.97 0.51
C LEU A 246 -3.86 13.98 1.48
N PHE A 247 -3.65 14.16 2.79
CA PHE A 247 -4.29 13.40 3.85
C PHE A 247 -5.20 14.29 4.70
N LEU A 248 -6.47 13.87 4.85
CA LEU A 248 -7.47 14.56 5.65
C LEU A 248 -7.84 13.70 6.87
N ASP A 249 -7.53 14.19 8.07
CA ASP A 249 -7.91 13.57 9.34
C ASP A 249 -8.17 14.61 10.44
N ALA A 250 -9.03 15.57 10.13
CA ALA A 250 -9.45 16.65 11.03
C ALA A 250 -10.96 16.59 11.35
N ASP A 251 -11.58 17.74 11.54
CA ASP A 251 -13.04 17.90 11.66
C ASP A 251 -13.74 17.49 10.37
N LYS A 252 -14.84 16.74 10.46
CA LYS A 252 -15.46 16.09 9.29
C LYS A 252 -16.31 17.06 8.48
N GLU A 253 -16.93 18.02 9.15
CA GLU A 253 -17.69 19.09 8.52
C GLU A 253 -16.82 19.98 7.61
N GLY A 254 -15.52 20.08 7.91
CA GLY A 254 -14.54 20.84 7.15
C GLY A 254 -13.95 20.11 5.93
N TYR A 255 -14.14 18.80 5.78
CA TYR A 255 -13.51 18.01 4.70
C TYR A 255 -13.81 18.54 3.31
N LEU A 256 -15.06 18.98 3.06
CA LEU A 256 -15.42 19.55 1.77
C LEU A 256 -14.65 20.85 1.49
N ASP A 257 -14.49 21.70 2.49
CA ASP A 257 -13.77 22.96 2.34
C ASP A 257 -12.27 22.69 2.10
N TYR A 258 -11.64 21.82 2.89
CA TYR A 258 -10.26 21.40 2.66
C TYR A 258 -10.05 20.82 1.25
N LEU A 259 -10.97 19.95 0.80
CA LEU A 259 -10.93 19.37 -0.54
C LEU A 259 -11.01 20.48 -1.60
N GLN A 260 -11.94 21.42 -1.49
CA GLN A 260 -12.11 22.51 -2.46
C GLN A 260 -10.86 23.40 -2.55
N GLN A 261 -10.22 23.70 -1.41
CA GLN A 261 -9.02 24.54 -1.36
C GLN A 261 -7.76 23.83 -1.89
N LEU A 262 -7.64 22.51 -1.64
CA LEU A 262 -6.40 21.77 -1.89
C LEU A 262 -6.42 20.90 -3.14
N LEU A 263 -7.59 20.43 -3.61
CA LEU A 263 -7.71 19.61 -4.82
C LEU A 263 -7.10 20.26 -6.07
N PRO A 264 -7.24 21.58 -6.31
CA PRO A 264 -6.56 22.24 -7.43
C PRO A 264 -5.03 22.12 -7.36
N LYS A 265 -4.47 22.01 -6.15
CA LYS A 265 -3.02 21.91 -5.88
C LYS A 265 -2.52 20.47 -5.91
N VAL A 266 -3.40 19.48 -5.80
CA VAL A 266 -3.04 18.07 -6.02
C VAL A 266 -2.69 17.87 -7.49
N ARG A 267 -1.52 17.30 -7.77
CA ARG A 267 -1.09 17.07 -9.16
C ARG A 267 -1.92 15.98 -9.84
N PRO A 268 -2.01 15.96 -11.18
CA PRO A 268 -2.49 14.78 -11.89
C PRO A 268 -1.70 13.52 -11.49
N GLY A 269 -2.42 12.42 -11.26
CA GLY A 269 -1.91 11.19 -10.67
C GLY A 269 -1.55 11.26 -9.18
N GLY A 270 -1.89 12.35 -8.48
CA GLY A 270 -1.75 12.48 -7.04
C GLY A 270 -2.92 11.84 -6.29
N LEU A 271 -2.74 11.63 -4.99
CA LEU A 271 -3.73 10.98 -4.14
C LEU A 271 -4.38 11.96 -3.16
N ILE A 272 -5.66 11.76 -2.90
CA ILE A 272 -6.38 12.31 -1.75
C ILE A 272 -6.80 11.12 -0.91
N VAL A 273 -6.42 11.13 0.37
CA VAL A 273 -6.73 10.09 1.33
C VAL A 273 -7.46 10.74 2.49
N ALA A 274 -8.62 10.21 2.88
CA ALA A 274 -9.40 10.77 3.98
C ALA A 274 -9.77 9.68 4.97
N HIS A 275 -9.51 9.94 6.25
CA HIS A 275 -9.72 8.98 7.33
C HIS A 275 -11.05 9.20 8.04
N ASN A 276 -11.54 8.17 8.77
CA ASN A 276 -12.85 8.12 9.42
C ASN A 276 -14.02 8.29 8.43
N ILE A 277 -13.91 7.61 7.29
CA ILE A 277 -14.98 7.56 6.29
C ILE A 277 -15.85 6.35 6.55
N ASP A 278 -16.88 6.53 7.37
CA ASP A 278 -17.94 5.56 7.63
C ASP A 278 -19.33 6.19 7.51
N GLU A 279 -20.37 5.35 7.46
CA GLU A 279 -21.77 5.79 7.27
C GLU A 279 -22.28 6.77 8.34
N GLN A 280 -21.65 6.83 9.52
CA GLN A 280 -22.11 7.66 10.64
C GLN A 280 -21.35 9.00 10.71
N LEU A 281 -20.06 9.01 10.39
CA LEU A 281 -19.18 10.15 10.61
C LEU A 281 -18.85 10.94 9.34
N ALA A 282 -18.93 10.33 8.16
CA ALA A 282 -18.53 10.99 6.93
C ALA A 282 -19.52 12.11 6.53
N ASP A 283 -19.01 13.30 6.17
CA ASP A 283 -19.83 14.36 5.59
C ASP A 283 -20.38 13.91 4.22
N PRO A 284 -21.70 13.78 4.03
CA PRO A 284 -22.29 13.36 2.76
C PRO A 284 -21.91 14.26 1.58
N ARG A 285 -21.63 15.54 1.84
CA ARG A 285 -21.21 16.51 0.81
C ARG A 285 -19.81 16.21 0.33
N PHE A 286 -18.89 15.84 1.23
CA PHE A 286 -17.55 15.39 0.87
C PHE A 286 -17.61 14.08 0.07
N ILE A 287 -18.39 13.10 0.53
CA ILE A 287 -18.58 11.82 -0.19
C ILE A 287 -19.11 12.06 -1.59
N LYS A 288 -20.15 12.89 -1.73
CA LYS A 288 -20.67 13.27 -3.05
C LYS A 288 -19.58 13.93 -3.91
N ALA A 289 -18.80 14.86 -3.36
CA ALA A 289 -17.74 15.54 -4.10
C ALA A 289 -16.70 14.56 -4.66
N ILE A 290 -16.17 13.63 -3.85
CA ILE A 290 -15.14 12.69 -4.31
C ILE A 290 -15.67 11.58 -5.22
N THR A 291 -16.98 11.30 -5.22
CA THR A 291 -17.60 10.24 -6.05
C THR A 291 -18.30 10.76 -7.30
N SER A 292 -18.49 12.07 -7.45
CA SER A 292 -19.15 12.68 -8.62
C SER A 292 -18.24 13.60 -9.45
N ASP A 293 -17.04 13.92 -8.97
CA ASP A 293 -16.04 14.65 -9.76
C ASP A 293 -15.43 13.73 -10.84
N PRO A 294 -15.60 14.02 -12.14
CA PRO A 294 -15.04 13.20 -13.21
C PRO A 294 -13.51 13.22 -13.27
N GLN A 295 -12.82 14.09 -12.53
CA GLN A 295 -11.36 14.08 -12.38
C GLN A 295 -10.89 13.08 -11.33
N LEU A 296 -11.78 12.58 -10.48
CA LEU A 296 -11.44 11.65 -9.41
C LEU A 296 -11.87 10.22 -9.76
N GLU A 297 -11.13 9.26 -9.23
CA GLU A 297 -11.54 7.87 -9.10
C GLU A 297 -11.35 7.50 -7.63
N SER A 298 -12.40 7.03 -6.97
CA SER A 298 -12.46 6.94 -5.52
C SER A 298 -12.91 5.56 -5.06
N LEU A 299 -12.21 5.01 -4.08
CA LEU A 299 -12.56 3.76 -3.41
C LEU A 299 -12.56 3.95 -1.90
N LEU A 300 -13.52 3.30 -1.22
CA LEU A 300 -13.46 3.13 0.22
C LEU A 300 -12.64 1.87 0.55
N VAL A 301 -11.53 2.05 1.26
CA VAL A 301 -10.69 0.97 1.76
C VAL A 301 -11.07 0.72 3.21
N ASN A 302 -11.49 -0.51 3.51
CA ASN A 302 -11.84 -0.93 4.86
C ASN A 302 -10.66 -1.72 5.46
N ALA A 303 -9.56 -1.01 5.73
CA ALA A 303 -8.35 -1.59 6.33
C ALA A 303 -8.47 -1.71 7.87
N GLY A 304 -9.33 -0.90 8.51
CA GLY A 304 -9.62 -0.93 9.94
C GLY A 304 -11.10 -0.63 10.27
N ALA A 305 -11.41 -0.37 11.54
CA ALA A 305 -12.79 -0.16 12.00
C ALA A 305 -13.43 1.17 11.53
N SER A 306 -12.62 2.15 11.11
CA SER A 306 -13.05 3.53 10.88
C SER A 306 -13.18 3.93 9.40
N GLY A 307 -12.73 3.10 8.46
CA GLY A 307 -12.80 3.35 7.02
C GLY A 307 -11.87 4.49 6.53
N ILE A 308 -11.21 4.27 5.40
CA ILE A 308 -10.35 5.27 4.76
C ILE A 308 -10.70 5.36 3.27
N SER A 309 -11.06 6.54 2.78
CA SER A 309 -11.23 6.72 1.35
C SER A 309 -9.90 7.03 0.68
N VAL A 310 -9.71 6.48 -0.51
CA VAL A 310 -8.56 6.77 -1.37
C VAL A 310 -9.09 7.21 -2.72
N SER A 311 -8.73 8.42 -3.12
CA SER A 311 -9.07 9.01 -4.39
C SER A 311 -7.81 9.32 -5.18
N VAL A 312 -7.75 8.91 -6.44
CA VAL A 312 -6.70 9.37 -7.37
C VAL A 312 -7.25 10.51 -8.22
N LYS A 313 -6.47 11.58 -8.36
CA LYS A 313 -6.72 12.60 -9.38
C LYS A 313 -6.21 12.08 -10.72
N LYS A 314 -7.08 11.85 -11.69
CA LYS A 314 -6.74 11.25 -12.99
C LYS A 314 -5.77 12.14 -13.78
N ARG A 315 -5.00 11.52 -14.68
CA ARG A 315 -4.00 12.18 -15.54
C ARG A 315 -4.64 12.84 -16.74
#